data_AF-A0A0F9T8U0-F1
#
_entry.id   AF-A0A0F9T8U0-F1
#
_cell.length_a   1.000
_cell.length_b   1.000
_cell.length_c   1.000
_cell.angle_alpha   90.00
_cell.angle_beta   90.00
_cell.angle_gamma   90.00
#
_symmetry.space_group_name_H-M   'P 1'
#
loop_
_entity.id
_entity.type
_entity.pdbx_description
1 polymer ?
#
loop_
_entity_poly.entity_id
_entity_poly.type
_entity_poly.pdbx_seq_one_letter_code
_entity_poly.pdbx_strand_id
1 'polypeptide(L)'
;MSKKIDLRHCAGCHDNFYNPNCWSRDSAKLVWRVSIGVDEPPPYKNKKKKRVPCCWHGGNGNRTIMVKPENITSDGYWKMF
;
A
#
# COMPACT_ATOMS: atom_id res chain seq x y z
N MET A 1 21.44 -10.61 -2.64
CA MET A 1 20.29 -11.35 -2.07
C MET A 1 19.03 -10.53 -2.29
N SER A 2 18.16 -10.95 -3.21
CA SER A 2 16.90 -10.23 -3.47
C SER A 2 15.98 -10.44 -2.27
N LYS A 3 15.63 -9.37 -1.54
CA LYS A 3 14.67 -9.43 -0.43
C LYS A 3 13.36 -9.96 -1.00
N LYS A 4 13.02 -11.21 -0.69
CA LYS A 4 11.75 -11.83 -1.10
C LYS A 4 10.61 -10.92 -0.65
N ILE A 5 9.77 -10.52 -1.60
CA ILE A 5 8.62 -9.66 -1.35
C ILE A 5 7.56 -10.52 -0.66
N ASP A 6 7.04 -10.05 0.47
CA ASP A 6 5.94 -10.72 1.15
C ASP A 6 4.62 -10.39 0.43
N LEU A 7 4.09 -11.39 -0.27
CA LEU A 7 2.96 -11.26 -1.19
C LEU A 7 1.64 -11.74 -0.57
N ARG A 8 1.65 -12.14 0.71
CA ARG A 8 0.45 -12.64 1.42
C ARG A 8 -0.68 -11.61 1.50
N HIS A 9 -0.33 -10.34 1.36
CA HIS A 9 -1.25 -9.20 1.43
C HIS A 9 -1.42 -8.56 0.07
N CYS A 10 -1.26 -9.28 -1.04
CA CYS A 10 -1.50 -8.75 -2.38
C CYS A 10 -2.83 -9.24 -2.95
N ALA A 11 -3.65 -8.30 -3.42
CA ALA A 11 -4.94 -8.59 -4.03
C ALA A 11 -4.66 -8.84 -5.50
N GLY A 12 -4.42 -10.10 -5.82
CA GLY A 12 -4.05 -10.47 -7.19
C GLY A 12 -4.15 -11.97 -7.39
N CYS A 13 -4.51 -12.33 -8.61
CA CYS A 13 -4.32 -13.64 -9.18
C CYS A 13 -2.84 -14.06 -9.05
N HIS A 14 -2.57 -15.36 -8.88
CA HIS A 14 -1.19 -15.89 -8.89
C HIS A 14 -0.49 -15.60 -10.23
N ASP A 15 -1.26 -15.43 -11.30
CA ASP A 15 -0.83 -15.16 -12.66
C ASP A 15 -1.73 -14.12 -13.36
N ASN A 16 -1.24 -13.49 -14.42
CA ASN A 16 -2.02 -12.59 -15.27
C ASN A 16 -2.94 -13.33 -16.25
N PHE A 17 -3.06 -14.65 -16.14
CA PHE A 17 -3.64 -15.48 -17.18
C PHE A 17 -5.16 -15.25 -17.32
N TYR A 18 -5.87 -15.03 -16.21
CA TYR A 18 -7.33 -14.87 -16.21
C TYR A 18 -7.83 -13.43 -16.08
N ASN A 19 -6.97 -12.45 -15.75
CA ASN A 19 -7.41 -11.07 -15.60
C ASN A 19 -6.26 -10.08 -15.89
N PRO A 20 -6.31 -9.30 -16.97
CA PRO A 20 -5.27 -8.30 -17.29
C PRO A 20 -5.19 -7.16 -16.26
N ASN A 21 -6.18 -7.03 -15.37
CA ASN A 21 -6.21 -6.06 -14.29
C ASN A 21 -5.81 -6.64 -12.91
N CYS A 22 -5.38 -7.91 -12.85
CA CYS A 22 -4.85 -8.48 -11.61
C CYS A 22 -3.47 -7.86 -11.30
N TRP A 23 -3.31 -7.28 -10.11
CA TRP A 23 -2.03 -6.73 -9.65
C TRP A 23 -1.08 -7.89 -9.38
N SER A 24 -0.38 -8.32 -10.42
CA SER A 24 0.33 -9.60 -10.45
C SER A 24 1.37 -9.70 -9.33
N ARG A 25 1.27 -10.82 -8.60
CA ARG A 25 2.18 -11.23 -7.53
C ARG A 25 3.66 -11.22 -7.98
N ASP A 26 3.91 -11.56 -9.23
CA ASP A 26 5.25 -11.70 -9.81
C ASP A 26 5.89 -10.38 -10.24
N SER A 27 5.09 -9.38 -10.63
CA SER A 27 5.59 -8.05 -11.02
C SER A 27 5.66 -7.06 -9.86
N ALA A 28 5.23 -7.48 -8.67
CA ALA A 28 5.14 -6.62 -7.50
C ALA A 28 6.50 -6.00 -7.16
N LYS A 29 6.54 -4.67 -7.00
CA LYS A 29 7.72 -3.93 -6.55
C LYS A 29 7.52 -3.45 -5.12
N LEU A 30 8.60 -3.36 -4.35
CA LEU A 30 8.55 -2.72 -3.03
C LEU A 30 8.46 -1.21 -3.18
N VAL A 31 7.37 -0.62 -2.71
CA VAL A 31 7.10 0.82 -2.72
C VAL A 31 6.99 1.35 -1.29
N TRP A 32 7.30 2.63 -1.12
CA TRP A 32 7.09 3.32 0.16
C TRP A 32 5.63 3.75 0.29
N ARG A 33 5.03 3.41 1.42
CA ARG A 33 3.67 3.80 1.80
C ARG A 33 3.61 4.24 3.25
N VAL A 34 2.60 5.03 3.57
CA VAL A 34 2.22 5.40 4.93
C VAL A 34 0.96 4.64 5.30
N SER A 35 0.97 4.01 6.47
CA SER A 35 -0.16 3.23 7.00
C SER A 35 -1.04 4.15 7.84
N ILE A 36 -2.28 4.35 7.43
CA ILE A 36 -3.25 5.23 8.10
C ILE A 36 -4.52 4.45 8.42
N GLY A 37 -5.02 4.52 9.65
CA GLY A 37 -6.32 3.93 9.99
C GLY A 37 -7.46 4.66 9.26
N VAL A 38 -8.48 3.96 8.78
CA VAL A 38 -9.64 4.59 8.10
C VAL A 38 -10.33 5.59 9.01
N ASP A 39 -10.39 5.31 10.31
CA ASP A 39 -11.00 6.17 11.33
C ASP A 39 -9.97 7.09 12.02
N GLU A 40 -8.73 7.11 11.54
CA GLU A 40 -7.68 7.90 12.15
C GLU A 40 -7.72 9.36 11.65
N PRO A 41 -7.89 10.35 12.54
CA PRO A 41 -7.91 11.74 12.14
C PRO A 41 -6.49 12.24 11.77
N PRO A 42 -6.37 13.22 10.85
CA PRO A 42 -5.11 13.91 10.59
C PRO A 42 -4.63 14.69 11.84
N PRO A 43 -3.33 15.05 11.95
CA PRO A 43 -2.31 15.03 10.89
C PRO A 43 -1.46 13.76 10.84
N TYR A 44 -1.15 13.30 9.61
CA TYR A 44 -0.40 12.07 9.34
C TYR A 44 1.11 12.29 9.13
N LYS A 45 1.61 13.52 9.28
CA LYS A 45 3.00 13.91 8.94
C LYS A 45 4.09 13.12 9.68
N ASN A 46 3.80 12.64 10.89
CA ASN A 46 4.75 11.91 11.74
C ASN A 46 4.68 10.39 11.57
N LYS A 47 3.90 9.88 10.61
CA LYS A 47 3.75 8.44 10.41
C LYS A 47 4.98 7.82 9.79
N LYS A 48 5.32 6.63 10.28
CA LYS A 48 6.44 5.85 9.74
C LYS A 48 6.09 5.33 8.35
N LYS A 49 6.98 5.59 7.39
CA LYS A 49 6.93 4.99 6.05
C LYS A 49 7.30 3.50 6.15
N LYS A 50 6.55 2.64 5.49
CA LYS A 50 6.81 1.20 5.39
C LYS A 50 7.05 0.84 3.92
N ARG A 51 7.96 -0.12 3.68
CA ARG A 51 8.11 -0.75 2.36
C ARG A 51 7.10 -1.89 2.28
N VAL A 52 6.19 -1.78 1.33
CA VAL A 52 5.17 -2.79 1.04
C VAL A 52 5.17 -3.12 -0.44
N PRO A 53 4.68 -4.29 -0.85
CA PRO A 53 4.46 -4.56 -2.27
C PRO A 53 3.51 -3.50 -2.86
N CYS A 54 3.69 -3.13 -4.13
CA CYS A 54 2.76 -2.23 -4.82
C CYS A 54 1.37 -2.82 -4.94
N CYS A 55 1.27 -4.16 -4.91
CA CYS A 55 0.02 -4.90 -4.92
C CYS A 55 -0.67 -5.00 -3.54
N TRP A 56 -0.10 -4.38 -2.49
CA TRP A 56 -0.60 -4.54 -1.13
C TRP A 56 -2.05 -4.06 -0.99
N HIS A 57 -2.92 -4.92 -0.46
CA HIS A 57 -4.24 -4.59 0.04
C HIS A 57 -4.26 -4.81 1.56
N GLY A 58 -5.06 -3.99 2.27
CA GLY A 58 -5.26 -4.14 3.71
C GLY A 58 -5.86 -5.50 4.00
N GLY A 59 -5.02 -6.47 4.33
CA GLY A 59 -5.43 -7.84 4.59
C GLY A 59 -6.48 -7.91 5.69
N ASN A 60 -7.55 -8.65 5.40
CA ASN A 60 -8.53 -9.23 6.33
C ASN A 60 -8.84 -8.38 7.57
N GLY A 61 -9.71 -7.39 7.42
CA GLY A 61 -10.38 -6.72 8.55
C GLY A 61 -9.60 -5.57 9.19
N ASN A 62 -8.34 -5.33 8.82
CA ASN A 62 -7.64 -4.12 9.24
C ASN A 62 -8.16 -2.92 8.45
N ARG A 63 -8.93 -2.04 9.12
CA ARG A 63 -9.40 -0.74 8.62
C ARG A 63 -8.22 0.22 8.45
N THR A 64 -7.29 -0.11 7.56
CA THR A 64 -6.05 0.63 7.32
C THR A 64 -5.81 0.77 5.83
N ILE A 65 -5.49 1.99 5.41
CA ILE A 65 -5.15 2.34 4.04
C ILE A 65 -3.65 2.62 3.92
N MET A 66 -3.07 2.22 2.79
CA MET A 66 -1.67 2.48 2.46
C MET A 66 -1.57 3.61 1.45
N VAL A 67 -0.99 4.71 1.90
CA VAL A 67 -1.02 5.98 1.20
C VAL A 67 0.34 6.28 0.60
N LYS A 68 0.38 6.86 -0.60
CA LYS A 68 1.63 7.38 -1.16
C LYS A 68 2.12 8.54 -0.27
N PRO A 69 3.39 8.56 0.18
CA PRO A 69 3.88 9.67 1.00
C PRO A 69 3.71 11.05 0.34
N GLU A 70 3.77 11.11 -1.00
CA GLU A 70 3.57 12.32 -1.80
C GLU A 70 2.14 12.91 -1.73
N ASN A 71 1.16 12.12 -1.27
CA ASN A 71 -0.23 12.53 -1.10
C ASN A 71 -0.51 13.14 0.29
N ILE A 72 0.48 13.15 1.18
CA ILE A 72 0.39 13.79 2.50
C ILE A 72 1.07 15.16 2.40
N THR A 73 0.35 16.24 2.73
CA THR A 73 0.89 17.61 2.75
C THR A 73 1.91 17.79 3.88
N SER A 74 2.69 18.87 3.85
CA SER A 74 3.60 19.26 4.93
C SER A 74 2.88 19.37 6.29
N ASP A 75 1.62 19.78 6.25
CA ASP A 75 0.77 19.94 7.43
C ASP A 75 0.17 18.60 7.92
N GLY A 76 0.33 17.53 7.12
CA GLY A 76 -0.11 16.18 7.47
C GLY A 76 -1.52 15.83 7.00
N TYR A 77 -2.08 16.56 6.03
CA TYR A 77 -3.40 16.31 5.48
C TYR A 77 -3.33 15.57 4.14
N TRP A 78 -4.44 14.97 3.73
CA TRP A 78 -4.57 14.44 2.38
C TRP A 78 -4.59 15.57 1.36
N LYS A 79 -3.84 15.42 0.27
CA LYS A 79 -4.06 16.22 -0.93
C LYS A 79 -5.40 15.82 -1.53
N MET A 80 -6.36 16.73 -1.51
CA MET A 80 -7.57 16.63 -2.33
C MET A 80 -7.17 16.94 -3.78
N PHE A 81 -7.60 16.09 -4.73
CA PHE A 81 -7.38 16.27 -6.16
C PHE A 81 -8.52 17.08 -6.77
#